data_AF-A0A1B8QNW8-F1
#
_entry.id   AF-A0A1B8QNW8-F1
#
_cell.length_a   1.000
_cell.length_b   1.000
_cell.length_c   1.000
_cell.angle_alpha   90.00
_cell.angle_beta   90.00
_cell.angle_gamma   90.00
#
_symmetry.space_group_name_H-M   'P 1'
#
loop_
_entity.id
_entity.type
_entity.pdbx_description
1 polymer ?
#
loop_
_entity_poly.entity_id
_entity_poly.type
_entity_poly.pdbx_seq_one_letter_code
_entity_poly.pdbx_strand_id
1 'polypeptide(L)'
;MLNRVQEELLLKELACDTSDIARKNEIALYFSDKNDERVVPILERLVNNPKYKNYRGTFVYALKNFASNKHFDLLIKLLIDANYEVAHEAVDIIYSIDFVEGEKVQEAYMKLNCAYHDCCESWRKDLIGNVLLCFE
;
A
#
# COMPACT_ATOMS: atom_id res chain seq x y z
N MET A 1 -21.32 10.72 14.99
CA MET A 1 -20.97 10.52 13.56
C MET A 1 -20.77 11.88 12.92
N LEU A 2 -19.74 12.02 12.08
CA LEU A 2 -19.56 13.21 11.25
C LEU A 2 -20.66 13.26 10.18
N ASN A 3 -21.05 14.47 9.77
CA ASN A 3 -21.91 14.66 8.62
C ASN A 3 -21.08 14.71 7.33
N ARG A 4 -21.76 14.64 6.18
CA ARG A 4 -21.11 14.62 4.85
C ARG A 4 -20.17 15.81 4.62
N VAL A 5 -20.54 17.02 5.06
CA VAL A 5 -19.71 18.22 4.88
C VAL A 5 -18.42 18.10 5.68
N GLN A 6 -18.48 17.59 6.91
CA GLN A 6 -17.30 17.36 7.75
C GLN A 6 -16.38 16.31 7.11
N GLU A 7 -16.93 15.23 6.55
CA GLU A 7 -16.12 14.22 5.85
C GLU A 7 -15.42 14.78 4.61
N GLU A 8 -16.10 15.60 3.81
CA GLU A 8 -15.47 16.28 2.66
C GLU A 8 -14.30 17.19 3.08
N LEU A 9 -14.41 17.84 4.25
CA LEU A 9 -13.31 18.63 4.81
C LEU A 9 -12.12 17.75 5.22
N LEU A 10 -12.38 16.58 5.82
CA LEU A 10 -11.32 15.63 6.18
C LEU A 10 -10.61 15.08 4.94
N LEU A 11 -11.34 14.75 3.85
CA LEU A 11 -10.71 14.31 2.59
C LEU A 11 -9.80 15.40 2.02
N LYS A 12 -10.23 16.67 2.06
CA LYS A 12 -9.40 17.82 1.64
C LYS A 12 -8.17 17.98 2.54
N GLU A 13 -8.32 17.81 3.85
CA GLU A 13 -7.22 17.88 4.82
C GLU A 13 -6.20 16.76 4.60
N LEU A 14 -6.66 15.53 4.36
CA LEU A 14 -5.81 14.40 3.99
C LEU A 14 -5.08 14.66 2.67
N ALA A 15 -5.76 15.31 1.73
CA ALA A 15 -5.17 15.66 0.44
C ALA A 15 -4.20 16.85 0.48
N CYS A 16 -4.20 17.65 1.55
CA CYS A 16 -3.38 18.86 1.66
C CYS A 16 -1.95 18.54 2.08
N ASP A 17 -0.95 18.90 1.27
CA ASP A 17 0.45 18.55 1.56
C ASP A 17 1.02 19.20 2.83
N THR A 18 0.42 20.26 3.34
CA THR A 18 0.88 20.95 4.55
C THR A 18 0.34 20.38 5.85
N SER A 19 -0.63 19.45 5.78
CA SER A 19 -1.17 18.79 6.98
C SER A 19 -0.11 17.92 7.64
N ASP A 20 -0.12 17.89 8.97
CA ASP A 20 0.76 17.05 9.77
C ASP A 20 0.54 15.54 9.50
N ILE A 21 1.62 14.76 9.62
CA ILE A 21 1.58 13.32 9.31
C ILE A 21 0.72 12.52 10.27
N ALA A 22 0.74 12.82 11.57
CA ALA A 22 -0.11 12.12 12.54
C ALA A 22 -1.58 12.39 12.22
N ARG A 23 -1.90 13.64 11.87
CA ARG A 23 -3.24 14.02 11.45
C ARG A 23 -3.69 13.31 10.18
N LYS A 24 -2.80 13.15 9.20
CA LYS A 24 -3.09 12.35 7.99
C LYS A 24 -3.35 10.89 8.32
N ASN A 25 -2.58 10.30 9.22
CA ASN A 25 -2.75 8.92 9.65
C ASN A 25 -4.12 8.70 10.30
N GLU A 26 -4.54 9.59 11.21
CA GLU A 26 -5.87 9.55 11.81
C GLU A 26 -6.98 9.58 10.76
N ILE A 27 -6.89 10.48 9.79
CA ILE A 27 -7.91 10.63 8.75
C ILE A 27 -7.92 9.40 7.81
N ALA A 28 -6.75 8.88 7.45
CA ALA A 28 -6.62 7.68 6.63
C ALA A 28 -7.30 6.47 7.30
N LEU A 29 -7.03 6.25 8.59
CA LEU A 29 -7.65 5.17 9.36
C LEU A 29 -9.16 5.38 9.50
N TYR A 30 -9.62 6.61 9.77
CA TYR A 30 -11.04 6.92 9.87
C TYR A 30 -11.83 6.50 8.61
N PHE A 31 -11.31 6.83 7.41
CA PHE A 31 -12.00 6.44 6.17
C PHE A 31 -11.82 4.96 5.83
N SER A 32 -10.69 4.37 6.19
CA SER A 32 -10.43 2.93 6.03
C SER A 32 -11.39 2.09 6.88
N ASP A 33 -11.56 2.41 8.16
CA ASP A 33 -12.48 1.71 9.08
C ASP A 33 -13.94 1.79 8.64
N LYS A 34 -14.30 2.85 7.91
CA LYS A 34 -15.64 3.04 7.32
C LYS A 34 -15.79 2.42 5.93
N ASN A 35 -14.72 1.85 5.38
CA ASN A 35 -14.63 1.36 4.01
C ASN A 35 -15.12 2.40 2.97
N ASP A 36 -14.69 3.66 3.14
CA ASP A 36 -15.08 4.76 2.26
C ASP A 36 -14.12 4.88 1.06
N GLU A 37 -14.51 4.33 -0.09
CA GLU A 37 -13.65 4.28 -1.29
C GLU A 37 -13.19 5.67 -1.79
N ARG A 38 -13.82 6.77 -1.36
CA ARG A 38 -13.38 8.14 -1.72
C ARG A 38 -11.94 8.43 -1.29
N VAL A 39 -11.46 7.75 -0.25
CA VAL A 39 -10.10 7.96 0.28
C VAL A 39 -9.03 7.28 -0.57
N VAL A 40 -9.38 6.25 -1.35
CA VAL A 40 -8.41 5.38 -2.04
C VAL A 40 -7.47 6.14 -2.97
N PRO A 41 -7.93 7.02 -3.89
CA PRO A 41 -7.03 7.80 -4.74
C PRO A 41 -6.09 8.71 -3.95
N ILE A 42 -6.51 9.17 -2.77
CA ILE A 42 -5.69 10.01 -1.89
C ILE A 42 -4.61 9.15 -1.24
N LEU A 43 -4.95 7.95 -0.73
CA LEU A 43 -3.99 7.00 -0.16
C LEU A 43 -2.95 6.57 -1.18
N GLU A 44 -3.34 6.17 -2.38
CA GLU A 44 -2.40 5.76 -3.45
C GLU A 44 -1.41 6.88 -3.80
N ARG A 45 -1.90 8.12 -3.86
CA ARG A 45 -1.06 9.30 -4.08
C ARG A 45 -0.09 9.53 -2.91
N LEU A 46 -0.55 9.41 -1.66
CA LEU A 46 0.30 9.59 -0.48
C LEU A 46 1.38 8.49 -0.39
N VAL A 47 1.03 7.23 -0.67
CA VAL A 47 1.97 6.10 -0.70
C VAL A 47 3.07 6.29 -1.74
N ASN A 48 2.73 6.83 -2.91
CA ASN A 48 3.71 7.08 -3.99
C ASN A 48 4.50 8.39 -3.81
N ASN A 49 4.09 9.28 -2.90
CA ASN A 49 4.77 10.56 -2.73
C ASN A 49 6.08 10.39 -1.94
N PRO A 50 7.25 10.77 -2.52
CA PRO A 50 8.55 10.62 -1.86
C PRO A 50 8.65 11.31 -0.49
N LYS A 51 7.87 12.38 -0.27
CA LYS A 51 7.80 13.09 1.02
C LYS A 51 7.46 12.16 2.18
N TYR A 52 6.64 11.14 1.94
CA TYR A 52 6.16 10.22 2.96
C TYR A 52 6.91 8.88 2.96
N LYS A 53 8.04 8.75 2.26
CA LYS A 53 8.77 7.47 2.12
C LYS A 53 9.00 6.74 3.45
N ASN A 54 9.30 7.49 4.51
CA ASN A 54 9.57 6.94 5.85
C ASN A 54 8.34 6.90 6.78
N TYR A 55 7.17 7.37 6.33
CA TYR A 55 5.96 7.52 7.16
C TYR A 55 4.69 6.98 6.49
N ARG A 56 4.82 6.29 5.36
CA ARG A 56 3.68 5.81 4.56
C ARG A 56 3.12 4.46 5.01
N GLY A 57 3.68 3.83 6.06
CA GLY A 57 3.21 2.55 6.59
C GLY A 57 1.73 2.55 6.88
N THR A 58 1.23 3.56 7.60
CA THR A 58 -0.20 3.70 7.90
C THR A 58 -1.07 3.89 6.65
N PHE A 59 -0.57 4.56 5.61
CA PHE A 59 -1.33 4.70 4.36
C PHE A 59 -1.45 3.37 3.62
N VAL A 60 -0.40 2.54 3.67
CA VAL A 60 -0.41 1.19 3.10
C VAL A 60 -1.35 0.30 3.92
N TYR A 61 -1.22 0.30 5.25
CA TYR A 61 -2.13 -0.44 6.15
C TYR A 61 -3.60 -0.08 5.87
N ALA A 62 -3.91 1.21 5.72
CA ALA A 62 -5.26 1.68 5.41
C ALA A 62 -5.80 1.14 4.09
N LEU A 63 -4.94 0.79 3.11
CA LEU A 63 -5.37 0.20 1.83
C LEU A 63 -5.94 -1.22 1.99
N LYS A 64 -5.60 -1.93 3.08
CA LYS A 64 -6.03 -3.32 3.33
C LYS A 64 -7.55 -3.51 3.35
N ASN A 65 -8.31 -2.50 3.76
CA ASN A 65 -9.77 -2.57 3.85
C ASN A 65 -10.47 -2.39 2.49
N PHE A 66 -9.72 -2.07 1.43
CA PHE A 66 -10.27 -1.87 0.09
C PHE A 66 -9.92 -3.04 -0.83
N ALA A 67 -10.49 -3.05 -2.05
CA ALA A 67 -10.27 -4.09 -3.04
C ALA A 67 -8.78 -4.25 -3.39
N SER A 68 -8.10 -5.14 -2.66
CA SER A 68 -6.64 -5.25 -2.61
C SER A 68 -6.03 -5.68 -3.96
N ASN A 69 -6.80 -6.41 -4.77
CA ASN A 69 -6.42 -6.76 -6.14
C ASN A 69 -6.25 -5.55 -7.07
N LYS A 70 -6.90 -4.41 -6.80
CA LYS A 70 -6.72 -3.15 -7.54
C LYS A 70 -5.36 -2.52 -7.25
N HIS A 71 -4.78 -2.79 -6.10
CA HIS A 71 -3.51 -2.22 -5.65
C HIS A 71 -2.31 -3.13 -5.91
N PHE A 72 -2.50 -4.27 -6.60
CA PHE A 72 -1.47 -5.29 -6.79
C PHE A 72 -0.13 -4.73 -7.26
N ASP A 73 -0.10 -3.97 -8.36
CA ASP A 73 1.15 -3.42 -8.91
C ASP A 73 1.85 -2.46 -7.92
N LEU A 74 1.07 -1.69 -7.16
CA LEU A 74 1.60 -0.83 -6.11
C LEU A 74 2.23 -1.66 -4.99
N LEU A 75 1.57 -2.72 -4.55
CA LEU A 75 2.06 -3.60 -3.48
C LEU A 75 3.35 -4.32 -3.89
N ILE A 76 3.43 -4.82 -5.13
CA ILE A 76 4.66 -5.42 -5.68
C ILE A 76 5.81 -4.41 -5.66
N LYS A 77 5.57 -3.18 -6.11
CA LYS A 77 6.58 -2.11 -6.07
C LYS A 77 7.03 -1.80 -4.63
N LEU A 78 6.11 -1.75 -3.68
CA LEU A 78 6.44 -1.49 -2.28
C LEU A 78 7.28 -2.60 -1.65
N LEU A 79 6.97 -3.86 -1.94
CA LEU A 79 7.77 -5.01 -1.52
C LEU A 79 9.23 -4.89 -2.03
N ILE A 80 9.41 -4.46 -3.27
CA ILE A 80 10.74 -4.34 -3.89
C ILE A 80 11.53 -3.13 -3.36
N ASP A 81 10.89 -1.96 -3.24
CA ASP A 81 11.63 -0.68 -3.06
C ASP A 81 11.52 -0.06 -1.66
N ALA A 82 10.55 -0.46 -0.84
CA ALA A 82 10.28 0.22 0.42
C ALA A 82 11.20 -0.24 1.57
N ASN A 83 11.11 0.45 2.71
CA ASN A 83 11.75 -0.02 3.94
C ASN A 83 11.04 -1.27 4.49
N TYR A 84 11.62 -1.90 5.52
CA TYR A 84 11.11 -3.14 6.10
C TYR A 84 9.63 -3.09 6.46
N GLU A 85 9.21 -2.09 7.24
CA GLU A 85 7.82 -1.95 7.72
C GLU A 85 6.82 -1.89 6.54
N VAL A 86 7.10 -1.04 5.56
CA VAL A 86 6.19 -0.85 4.42
C VAL A 86 6.18 -2.07 3.49
N ALA A 87 7.32 -2.74 3.32
CA ALA A 87 7.39 -3.97 2.53
C ALA A 87 6.61 -5.11 3.21
N HIS A 88 6.74 -5.26 4.53
CA HIS A 88 5.99 -6.25 5.30
C HIS A 88 4.49 -6.02 5.19
N GLU A 89 4.02 -4.80 5.42
CA GLU A 89 2.60 -4.44 5.25
C GLU A 89 2.09 -4.72 3.84
N ALA A 90 2.92 -4.46 2.81
CA ALA A 90 2.55 -4.79 1.44
C ALA A 90 2.37 -6.30 1.23
N VAL A 91 3.23 -7.14 1.82
CA VAL A 91 3.09 -8.61 1.78
C VAL A 91 1.82 -9.07 2.49
N ASP A 92 1.51 -8.51 3.66
CA ASP A 92 0.29 -8.85 4.39
C ASP A 92 -0.97 -8.57 3.57
N ILE A 93 -0.97 -7.49 2.79
CA ILE A 93 -2.06 -7.17 1.87
C ILE A 93 -2.05 -8.12 0.66
N ILE A 94 -0.88 -8.42 0.07
CA ILE A 94 -0.76 -9.39 -1.03
C ILE A 94 -1.36 -10.74 -0.65
N TYR A 95 -1.08 -11.25 0.55
CA TYR A 95 -1.65 -12.51 1.04
C TYR A 95 -3.15 -12.48 1.32
N SER A 96 -3.75 -11.29 1.39
CA SER A 96 -5.21 -11.16 1.49
C SER A 96 -5.89 -11.10 0.12
N ILE A 97 -5.14 -11.09 -0.99
CA ILE A 97 -5.72 -11.08 -2.33
C ILE A 97 -6.13 -12.50 -2.73
N ASP A 98 -7.43 -12.70 -2.94
CA ASP A 98 -7.98 -14.00 -3.35
C ASP A 98 -7.46 -14.46 -4.72
N PHE A 99 -7.43 -13.56 -5.71
CA PHE A 99 -7.07 -13.89 -7.08
C PHE A 99 -6.63 -12.67 -7.90
N VAL A 100 -5.58 -12.85 -8.71
CA VAL A 100 -5.11 -11.91 -9.73
C VAL A 100 -4.73 -12.70 -10.97
N GLU A 101 -5.11 -12.22 -12.15
CA GLU A 101 -4.74 -12.83 -13.43
C GLU A 101 -4.27 -11.80 -14.44
N GLY A 102 -3.79 -12.30 -15.58
CA GLY A 102 -3.38 -11.51 -16.73
C GLY A 102 -1.91 -11.12 -16.73
N GLU A 103 -1.54 -10.23 -17.67
CA GLU A 103 -0.15 -9.84 -17.93
C GLU A 103 0.56 -9.28 -16.69
N LYS A 104 -0.16 -8.58 -15.82
CA LYS A 104 0.39 -8.03 -14.58
C LYS A 104 0.96 -9.08 -13.62
N VAL A 105 0.42 -10.31 -13.62
CA VAL A 105 0.95 -11.40 -12.78
C VAL A 105 2.32 -11.83 -13.31
N GLN A 106 2.43 -12.01 -14.62
CA GLN A 106 3.70 -12.35 -15.25
C GLN A 106 4.74 -11.23 -15.05
N GLU A 107 4.33 -9.97 -15.20
CA GLU A 107 5.21 -8.84 -14.92
C GLU A 107 5.68 -8.79 -13.47
N ALA A 108 4.77 -9.02 -12.51
CA ALA A 108 5.09 -9.06 -11.09
C ALA A 108 6.07 -10.18 -10.79
N TYR A 109 5.84 -11.38 -11.31
CA TYR A 109 6.77 -12.51 -11.18
C TYR A 109 8.17 -12.14 -11.68
N MET A 110 8.28 -11.56 -12.88
CA MET A 110 9.57 -11.15 -13.44
C MET A 110 10.26 -10.09 -12.59
N LYS A 111 9.52 -9.05 -12.13
CA LYS A 111 10.06 -7.99 -11.25
C LYS A 111 10.56 -8.56 -9.93
N LEU A 112 9.77 -9.42 -9.28
CA LEU A 112 10.13 -10.07 -8.02
C LEU A 112 11.33 -11.00 -8.18
N ASN A 113 11.38 -11.80 -9.24
CA ASN A 113 12.48 -12.71 -9.49
C ASN A 113 13.80 -11.95 -9.72
N CYS A 114 13.79 -10.85 -10.49
CA CYS A 114 14.97 -9.98 -10.60
C CYS A 114 15.38 -9.42 -9.23
N ALA A 115 14.42 -8.84 -8.49
CA ALA A 115 14.67 -8.26 -7.18
C ALA A 115 15.22 -9.27 -6.15
N TYR A 116 14.76 -10.53 -6.18
CA TYR A 116 15.25 -11.60 -5.32
C TYR A 116 16.74 -11.90 -5.53
N HIS A 117 17.18 -11.88 -6.78
CA HIS A 117 18.58 -12.14 -7.13
C HIS A 117 19.47 -10.93 -6.85
N ASP A 118 18.95 -9.72 -7.06
CA ASP A 118 19.71 -8.47 -6.94
C ASP A 118 19.77 -7.93 -5.50
N CYS A 119 18.81 -8.24 -4.63
CA CYS A 119 18.79 -7.63 -3.30
C CYS A 119 19.86 -8.20 -2.35
N CYS A 120 20.42 -7.35 -1.50
CA CYS A 120 21.39 -7.74 -0.48
C CYS A 120 20.75 -7.97 0.90
N GLU A 121 19.57 -7.39 1.12
CA GLU A 121 18.85 -7.45 2.39
C GLU A 121 18.23 -8.84 2.58
N SER A 122 18.68 -9.58 3.61
CA SER A 122 18.15 -10.92 3.90
C SER A 122 16.65 -10.90 4.14
N TRP A 123 16.17 -9.94 4.95
CA TRP A 123 14.75 -9.79 5.24
C TRP A 123 13.91 -9.57 3.98
N ARG A 124 14.46 -8.87 2.96
CA ARG A 124 13.74 -8.63 1.71
C ARG A 124 13.73 -9.88 0.84
N LYS A 125 14.83 -10.64 0.81
CA LYS A 125 14.85 -11.96 0.14
C LYS A 125 13.80 -12.88 0.71
N ASP A 126 13.68 -12.93 2.04
CA ASP A 126 12.70 -13.78 2.71
C ASP A 126 11.27 -13.39 2.31
N LEU A 127 10.94 -12.09 2.37
CA LEU A 127 9.63 -11.59 1.94
C LEU A 127 9.33 -11.87 0.47
N ILE A 128 10.27 -11.56 -0.43
CA ILE A 128 10.10 -11.79 -1.88
C ILE A 128 9.97 -13.30 -2.17
N GLY A 129 10.82 -14.12 -1.56
CA GLY A 129 10.80 -15.57 -1.71
C GLY A 129 9.46 -16.16 -1.30
N ASN A 130 8.92 -15.74 -0.15
CA ASN A 130 7.61 -16.20 0.30
C ASN A 130 6.47 -15.76 -0.63
N VAL A 131 6.55 -14.56 -1.23
CA VAL A 131 5.54 -14.10 -2.19
C VAL A 131 5.68 -14.84 -3.53
N LEU A 132 6.89 -15.15 -3.98
CA LEU A 132 7.13 -15.95 -5.20
C LEU A 132 6.50 -17.35 -5.12
N LEU A 133 6.42 -17.95 -3.92
CA LEU A 133 5.74 -19.23 -3.71
C LEU A 133 4.22 -19.18 -3.98
N CYS A 134 3.63 -17.99 -4.07
CA CYS A 134 2.21 -17.80 -4.39
C CYS A 134 1.93 -17.73 -5.89
N PHE A 135 2.96 -17.66 -6.75
CA PHE A 135 2.80 -17.68 -8.19
C PHE A 135 2.81 -19.15 -8.65
N GLU A 136 1.61 -19.69 -8.90
CA GLU A 136 1.40 -21.03 -9.49
C GLU A 136 1.60 -21.04 -11.01
#